data_AF-A0A554G4F7-F1
#
_entry.id   AF-A0A554G4F7-F1
#
_cell.length_a   1.000
_cell.length_b   1.000
_cell.length_c   1.000
_cell.angle_alpha   90.00
_cell.angle_beta   90.00
_cell.angle_gamma   90.00
#
_symmetry.space_group_name_H-M   'P 1'
#
loop_
_entity.id
_entity.type
_entity.pdbx_description
1 polymer ?
#
loop_
_entity_poly.entity_id
_entity_poly.type
_entity_poly.pdbx_seq_one_letter_code
_entity_poly.pdbx_strand_id
1 'polypeptide(L)' 'NGNVEGGFPTETVRLNYGRMKMTYAQQKRADGQGGGQVVGGWDGIANKIYA' A
#
# COMPACT_ATOMS: atom_id res chain seq x y z
N ASN A 1 -32.51 -4.97 0.84
CA ASN A 1 -31.60 -5.46 -0.23
C ASN A 1 -30.30 -4.69 -0.16
N GLY A 2 -29.22 -5.31 0.34
CA GLY A 2 -27.91 -4.63 0.51
C GLY A 2 -27.00 -5.20 1.60
N ASN A 3 -27.44 -6.20 2.38
CA ASN A 3 -26.66 -6.78 3.49
C ASN A 3 -26.22 -8.23 3.21
N VAL A 4 -25.92 -8.56 1.95
CA VAL A 4 -25.42 -9.88 1.55
C VAL A 4 -23.97 -9.72 1.10
N GLU A 5 -23.04 -10.44 1.73
CA GLU A 5 -21.66 -10.52 1.26
C GLU A 5 -21.64 -10.98 -0.21
N GLY A 6 -20.96 -10.23 -1.10
CA GLY A 6 -20.97 -10.48 -2.55
C GLY A 6 -22.24 -10.02 -3.29
N GLY A 7 -23.18 -9.34 -2.61
CA GLY A 7 -24.40 -8.82 -3.23
C GLY A 7 -24.21 -7.53 -4.05
N PHE A 8 -23.03 -6.90 -3.94
CA PHE A 8 -22.67 -5.74 -4.75
C PHE A 8 -21.72 -6.19 -5.88
N PRO A 9 -21.92 -5.76 -7.14
CA PRO A 9 -21.02 -6.10 -8.23
C PRO A 9 -19.57 -5.69 -7.95
N THR A 10 -18.62 -6.58 -8.22
CA THR A 10 -17.18 -6.34 -8.02
C THR A 10 -16.38 -6.84 -9.21
N GLU A 11 -15.21 -6.23 -9.44
CA GLU A 11 -14.23 -6.69 -10.43
C GLU A 11 -12.84 -6.84 -9.81
N THR A 12 -11.95 -7.57 -10.50
CA THR A 12 -10.53 -7.72 -10.11
C THR A 12 -9.62 -7.06 -11.14
N VAL A 13 -8.87 -6.06 -10.71
CA VAL A 13 -7.82 -5.40 -11.51
C VAL A 13 -6.44 -5.87 -11.03
N ARG A 14 -5.55 -6.18 -11.97
CA ARG A 14 -4.16 -6.57 -11.68
C ARG A 14 -3.20 -5.55 -12.29
N LEU A 15 -2.22 -5.11 -11.50
CA LEU A 15 -1.23 -4.11 -11.91
C LEU A 15 0.14 -4.77 -12.04
N ASN A 16 0.82 -4.53 -13.15
CA ASN A 16 2.23 -4.88 -13.35
C ASN A 16 3.03 -3.58 -13.41
N TYR A 17 4.05 -3.47 -12.56
CA TYR A 17 4.89 -2.28 -12.42
C TYR A 17 6.36 -2.67 -12.39
N GLY A 18 7.21 -1.90 -13.06
CA GLY A 18 8.65 -2.11 -13.07
C GLY A 18 9.37 -1.61 -11.81
N ARG A 19 8.74 -0.69 -11.06
CA ARG A 19 9.26 -0.13 -9.81
C ARG A 19 8.13 0.06 -8.82
N MET A 20 8.43 -0.12 -7.54
CA MET A 20 7.51 0.19 -6.44
C MET A 20 8.21 0.99 -5.35
N LYS A 21 7.48 1.92 -4.74
CA LYS A 21 7.87 2.62 -3.53
C LYS A 21 6.68 2.62 -2.59
N MET A 22 6.88 2.14 -1.38
CA MET A 22 5.90 2.13 -0.30
C MET A 22 6.37 3.04 0.84
N THR A 23 5.46 3.88 1.30
CA THR A 23 5.65 4.72 2.48
C THR A 23 4.64 4.29 3.53
N TYR A 24 5.13 3.81 4.67
CA TYR A 24 4.33 3.51 5.85
C TYR A 24 4.43 4.67 6.83
N ALA A 25 3.36 5.46 6.95
CA ALA A 25 3.27 6.53 7.93
C ALA A 25 2.94 5.95 9.32
N GLN A 26 3.84 6.17 10.28
CA GLN A 26 3.68 5.70 11.64
C GLN A 26 2.87 6.69 12.46
N GLN A 27 2.15 6.16 13.45
CA GLN A 27 1.42 6.96 14.44
C GLN A 27 1.93 6.63 15.83
N LYS A 28 2.02 7.67 16.67
CA LYS A 28 2.32 7.53 18.09
C LYS A 28 1.17 6.80 18.78
N ARG A 29 1.49 5.85 19.66
CA ARG A 29 0.48 5.10 20.41
C ARG A 29 -0.31 5.96 21.41
N ALA A 30 0.30 7.03 21.90
CA ALA A 30 -0.26 7.84 22.98
C ALA A 30 -1.39 8.78 22.50
N ASP A 31 -1.23 9.39 21.33
CA ASP A 31 -2.08 10.48 20.85
C ASP A 31 -2.51 10.33 19.38
N GLY A 32 -2.10 9.25 18.71
CA GLY A 32 -2.38 9.01 17.29
C GLY A 32 -1.70 10.01 16.35
N GLN A 33 -0.88 10.93 16.86
CA GLN A 33 -0.18 11.91 16.03
C GLN A 33 0.94 11.26 15.22
N GLY A 34 1.46 12.00 14.24
CA GLY A 34 2.56 11.54 13.39
C GLY A 34 3.76 11.03 14.20
N GLY A 35 4.15 9.80 13.90
CA GLY A 35 5.30 9.09 14.48
C GLY A 35 6.51 8.99 13.54
N GLY A 36 6.44 9.59 12.34
CA GLY A 36 7.44 9.46 11.28
C GLY A 36 6.95 8.57 10.13
N GLN A 37 7.86 8.20 9.23
CA GLN A 37 7.55 7.33 8.09
C GLN A 37 8.69 6.34 7.85
N VAL A 38 8.31 5.11 7.48
CA VAL A 38 9.23 4.09 6.95
C VAL A 38 9.02 4.01 5.45
N VAL A 39 10.08 4.22 4.68
CA VAL A 39 10.03 4.18 3.22
C VAL A 39 10.83 2.97 2.75
N GLY A 40 10.27 2.20 1.82
CA GLY A 40 10.96 1.12 1.14
C GLY A 40 10.55 1.06 -0.33
N GLY A 41 11.40 0.51 -1.18
CA GLY A 41 11.10 0.45 -2.60
C GLY A 41 12.09 -0.39 -3.38
N TRP A 42 11.60 -0.99 -4.46
CA TRP A 42 12.37 -1.87 -5.32
C TRP A 42 12.24 -1.45 -6.77
N ASP A 43 13.37 -1.39 -7.47
CA ASP A 43 13.44 -1.30 -8.92
C ASP A 43 13.55 -2.72 -9.47
N GLY A 44 12.42 -3.28 -9.93
CA GLY A 44 12.38 -4.61 -10.53
C GLY A 44 13.03 -4.68 -11.92
N ILE A 45 13.17 -3.55 -12.62
CA ILE A 45 13.85 -3.48 -13.92
C ILE A 45 15.36 -3.56 -13.72
N ALA A 46 15.89 -2.77 -12.78
CA ALA A 46 17.34 -2.71 -12.52
C ALA A 46 17.80 -3.67 -11.41
N ASN A 47 16.88 -4.43 -10.80
CA ASN A 47 17.11 -5.35 -9.69
C ASN A 47 17.92 -4.73 -8.53
N LYS A 48 17.48 -3.56 -8.06
CA LYS A 48 18.15 -2.84 -6.98
C LYS A 48 17.17 -2.11 -6.08
N ILE A 49 17.65 -1.73 -4.90
CA ILE A 49 16.93 -0.83 -4.00
C ILE A 49 16.66 0.48 -4.74
N TYR A 50 15.40 0.92 -4.70
CA TYR A 50 14.96 2.17 -5.33
C TYR A 50 14.77 3.31 -4.32
N ALA A 51 14.55 2.99 -3.03
CA ALA A 51 14.21 3.95 -1.98
C ALA A 51 15.09 3.80 -0.73
#